data_AF-A0A659V5F0-F1
#
_entry.id   AF-A0A659V5F0-F1
#
_cell.length_a   1.000
_cell.length_b   1.000
_cell.length_c   1.000
_cell.angle_alpha   90.00
_cell.angle_beta   90.00
_cell.angle_gamma   90.00
#
_symmetry.space_group_name_H-M   'P 1'
#
loop_
_entity.id
_entity.type
_entity.pdbx_description
1 polymer ?
#
loop_
_entity_poly.entity_id
_entity_poly.type
_entity_poly.pdbx_seq_one_letter_code
_entity_poly.pdbx_strand_id
1 'polypeptide(L)'
;MSLRCRTLLTLLAATACSLSAAEGQTLSLKPFKDELFAYPATLSSGDNGAYTVLDYREMRDINQRDEVPERRVHAQYIDPGVRKMQQDLMLKTDVGDVRHVAVGKTQGAAIIVLYLHGQGGSRKQGVDDFTFGGNFNRLKNLMAENGGLYLSPDFPDFGDKGAAQVAALIDHYAETSPGAKIFVACGSMGGILCWKLADRKDIGARVSGLLLLGSLWDESFLTSPAFKRRVPVFFGQGSRDVVFQVEKQEAFFRSILAKSKTYPARFVRFETGTHGTPIRMVDWRGTLNWMLTKAP
;
A
#
# COMPACT_ATOMS: atom_id res chain seq x y z
N MET A 1 36.53 -2.88 -80.36
CA MET A 1 37.07 -1.82 -79.49
C MET A 1 35.91 -1.21 -78.69
N SER A 2 35.77 -1.69 -77.45
CA SER A 2 35.76 -0.90 -76.19
C SER A 2 34.42 -0.22 -75.90
N LEU A 3 33.49 -0.90 -75.20
CA LEU A 3 33.29 -0.84 -73.74
C LEU A 3 33.29 0.57 -73.15
N ARG A 4 32.15 0.98 -72.57
CA ARG A 4 31.95 1.74 -71.31
C ARG A 4 30.49 2.20 -71.26
N CYS A 5 29.78 2.28 -70.15
CA CYS A 5 29.89 1.71 -68.81
C CYS A 5 28.51 1.98 -68.20
N ARG A 6 27.91 0.98 -67.56
CA ARG A 6 26.63 1.10 -66.86
C ARG A 6 26.83 1.88 -65.55
N THR A 7 25.89 2.76 -65.21
CA THR A 7 25.72 3.18 -63.81
C THR A 7 24.23 3.28 -63.50
N LEU A 8 23.69 2.19 -62.95
CA LEU A 8 22.44 2.19 -62.19
C LEU A 8 22.72 2.92 -60.87
N LEU A 9 22.02 4.01 -60.59
CA LEU A 9 21.92 4.56 -59.23
C LEU A 9 20.85 3.77 -58.46
N THR A 10 21.27 2.86 -57.58
CA THR A 10 20.42 2.28 -56.55
C THR A 10 20.35 3.23 -55.36
N LEU A 11 19.20 3.89 -55.16
CA LEU A 11 18.89 4.57 -53.90
C LEU A 11 18.56 3.51 -52.84
N LEU A 12 19.46 3.29 -51.88
CA LEU A 12 19.11 2.64 -50.61
C LEU A 12 18.41 3.67 -49.71
N ALA A 13 17.11 3.51 -49.50
CA ALA A 13 16.39 4.19 -48.43
C ALA A 13 16.72 3.50 -47.10
N ALA A 14 17.59 4.12 -46.30
CA ALA A 14 17.85 3.69 -44.93
C ALA A 14 16.67 4.11 -44.03
N THR A 15 15.75 3.20 -43.76
CA THR A 15 14.74 3.37 -42.71
C THR A 15 15.44 3.31 -41.34
N ALA A 16 15.67 4.48 -40.75
CA ALA A 16 16.09 4.62 -39.37
C ALA A 16 14.91 4.26 -38.45
N CYS A 17 14.88 3.02 -37.94
CA CYS A 17 14.03 2.65 -36.82
C CYS A 17 14.43 3.48 -35.60
N SER A 18 13.66 4.53 -35.31
CA SER A 18 13.76 5.29 -34.08
C SER A 18 13.22 4.41 -32.95
N LEU A 19 14.10 3.66 -32.30
CA LEU A 19 13.82 3.04 -31.01
C LEU A 19 13.71 4.19 -29.99
N SER A 20 12.49 4.73 -29.81
CA SER A 20 12.19 5.49 -28.61
C SER A 20 12.34 4.55 -27.43
N ALA A 21 13.47 4.65 -26.74
CA ALA A 21 13.58 4.18 -25.37
C ALA A 21 12.52 4.96 -24.58
N ALA A 22 11.39 4.33 -24.30
CA ALA A 22 10.51 4.77 -23.25
C ALA A 22 11.32 4.59 -21.96
N GLU A 23 12.00 5.64 -21.52
CA GLU A 23 12.41 5.75 -20.12
C GLU A 23 11.13 5.57 -19.31
N GLY A 24 10.98 4.39 -18.71
CA GLY A 24 9.85 4.08 -17.87
C GLY A 24 9.83 5.09 -16.73
N GLN A 25 8.95 6.09 -16.83
CA GLN A 25 8.67 6.99 -15.73
C GLN A 25 8.35 6.11 -14.53
N THR A 26 9.24 6.15 -13.53
CA THR A 26 9.00 5.44 -12.28
C THR A 26 7.76 6.10 -11.69
N LEU A 27 6.67 5.34 -11.66
CA LEU A 27 5.39 5.79 -11.13
C LEU A 27 5.62 6.32 -9.71
N SER A 28 5.27 7.59 -9.49
CA SER A 28 5.45 8.27 -8.22
C SER A 28 4.26 9.17 -7.96
N LEU A 29 3.73 9.11 -6.74
CA LEU A 29 2.60 9.91 -6.31
C LEU A 29 3.01 11.36 -6.12
N LYS A 30 2.18 12.29 -6.62
CA LYS A 30 2.19 13.70 -6.26
C LYS A 30 1.89 13.87 -4.76
N PRO A 31 2.49 14.89 -4.10
CA PRO A 31 2.30 15.15 -2.68
C PRO A 31 0.85 15.53 -2.35
N PHE A 32 0.40 15.17 -1.14
CA PHE A 32 -0.86 15.67 -0.58
C PHE A 32 -0.69 15.87 0.93
N LYS A 33 -0.67 17.14 1.34
CA LYS A 33 -0.45 17.60 2.73
C LYS A 33 0.79 16.97 3.40
N ASP A 34 1.86 16.69 2.64
CA ASP A 34 3.01 15.93 3.12
C ASP A 34 3.67 16.52 4.37
N GLU A 35 3.76 17.86 4.48
CA GLU A 35 4.34 18.52 5.67
C GLU A 35 3.56 18.19 6.96
N LEU A 36 2.23 18.14 6.89
CA LEU A 36 1.38 17.83 8.05
C LEU A 36 1.48 16.36 8.49
N PHE A 37 1.84 15.47 7.56
CA PHE A 37 1.90 14.02 7.78
C PHE A 37 3.33 13.48 7.74
N ALA A 38 4.33 14.36 7.76
CA ALA A 38 5.72 13.97 7.86
C ALA A 38 5.94 13.20 9.16
N TYR A 39 6.82 12.19 9.11
CA TYR A 39 7.23 11.51 10.33
C TYR A 39 7.90 12.51 11.30
N PRO A 40 7.73 12.31 12.61
CA PRO A 40 8.50 13.07 13.60
C PRO A 40 9.97 12.68 13.54
N ALA A 41 10.78 13.28 14.42
CA ALA A 41 12.21 13.03 14.47
C ALA A 41 12.55 11.54 14.55
N THR A 42 13.52 11.11 13.75
CA THR A 42 14.10 9.77 13.84
C THR A 42 14.99 9.68 15.08
N LEU A 43 14.66 8.76 15.98
CA LEU A 43 15.47 8.45 17.17
C LEU A 43 16.65 7.55 16.81
N SER A 44 16.43 6.58 15.93
CA SER A 44 17.49 5.72 15.42
C SER A 44 17.11 5.13 14.06
N SER A 45 18.14 4.76 13.29
CA SER A 45 18.01 4.10 12.00
C SER A 45 19.02 2.97 11.92
N GLY A 46 18.59 1.83 11.40
CA GLY A 46 19.38 0.62 11.22
C GLY A 46 19.09 -0.03 9.87
N ASP A 47 19.86 -1.07 9.55
CA ASP A 47 19.65 -1.88 8.35
C ASP A 47 19.62 -1.06 7.05
N ASN A 48 20.53 -0.08 6.94
CA ASN A 48 20.60 0.87 5.82
C ASN A 48 19.27 1.64 5.60
N GLY A 49 18.57 1.98 6.69
CA GLY A 49 17.28 2.66 6.66
C GLY A 49 16.08 1.74 6.44
N ALA A 50 16.27 0.42 6.47
CA ALA A 50 15.17 -0.54 6.48
C ALA A 50 14.51 -0.67 7.86
N TYR A 51 15.17 -0.27 8.95
CA TYR A 51 14.58 -0.22 10.28
C TYR A 51 14.73 1.20 10.83
N THR A 52 13.63 1.81 11.26
CA THR A 52 13.61 3.19 11.77
C THR A 52 12.78 3.28 13.04
N VAL A 53 13.30 3.97 14.06
CA VAL A 53 12.56 4.31 15.27
C VAL A 53 12.25 5.81 15.25
N LEU A 54 10.98 6.14 15.45
CA LEU A 54 10.47 7.51 15.40
C LEU A 54 10.05 7.97 16.79
N ASP A 55 10.30 9.25 17.10
CA ASP A 55 9.93 9.92 18.35
C ASP A 55 8.43 10.21 18.41
N TYR A 56 7.58 9.19 18.39
CA TYR A 56 6.14 9.37 18.57
C TYR A 56 5.83 9.88 19.99
N ARG A 57 4.91 10.84 20.10
CA ARG A 57 4.48 11.42 21.38
C ARG A 57 2.99 11.69 21.34
N GLU A 58 2.24 11.11 22.27
CA GLU A 58 0.79 11.29 22.40
C GLU A 58 0.39 12.77 22.38
N MET A 59 1.06 13.62 23.19
CA MET A 59 0.77 15.04 23.27
C MET A 59 0.86 15.77 21.91
N ARG A 60 1.82 15.42 21.06
CA ARG A 60 2.00 16.05 19.74
C ARG A 60 1.12 15.37 18.69
N ASP A 61 1.20 14.05 18.62
CA ASP A 61 0.65 13.29 17.51
C ASP A 61 -0.84 12.99 17.68
N ILE A 62 -1.37 13.05 18.91
CA ILE A 62 -2.80 12.97 19.25
C ILE A 62 -3.30 14.32 19.76
N ASN A 63 -2.89 14.78 20.95
CA ASN A 63 -3.59 15.88 21.62
C ASN A 63 -3.48 17.25 20.91
N GLN A 64 -2.39 17.51 20.19
CA GLN A 64 -2.23 18.73 19.38
C GLN A 64 -2.79 18.59 17.96
N ARG A 65 -2.87 17.36 17.44
CA ARG A 65 -3.37 17.08 16.08
C ARG A 65 -4.89 16.96 16.05
N ASP A 66 -5.49 16.46 17.12
CA ASP A 66 -6.91 16.21 17.23
C ASP A 66 -7.65 17.32 17.97
N GLU A 67 -8.79 17.73 17.39
CA GLU A 67 -9.78 18.57 18.05
C GLU A 67 -10.45 17.80 19.20
N VAL A 68 -10.74 16.52 18.97
CA VAL A 68 -11.20 15.58 20.00
C VAL A 68 -10.28 14.36 19.93
N PRO A 69 -9.43 14.12 20.95
CA PRO A 69 -8.44 13.04 20.94
C PRO A 69 -9.00 11.72 20.41
N GLU A 70 -8.33 11.17 19.40
CA GLU A 70 -8.61 9.90 18.71
C GLU A 70 -9.93 9.82 17.94
N ARG A 71 -10.84 10.79 18.11
CA ARG A 71 -12.16 10.81 17.49
C ARG A 71 -12.28 11.78 16.34
N ARG A 72 -11.58 12.92 16.42
CA ARG A 72 -11.68 13.98 15.42
C ARG A 72 -10.40 14.78 15.28
N VAL A 73 -9.78 14.69 14.12
CA VAL A 73 -8.65 15.54 13.75
C VAL A 73 -9.07 16.99 13.48
N HIS A 74 -8.17 17.95 13.72
CA HIS A 74 -8.36 19.33 13.27
C HIS A 74 -8.55 19.44 11.75
N ALA A 75 -9.36 20.41 11.32
CA ALA A 75 -9.75 20.60 9.92
C ALA A 75 -8.59 20.71 8.93
N GLN A 76 -7.43 21.24 9.35
CA GLN A 76 -6.24 21.35 8.49
C GLN A 76 -5.71 20.01 7.98
N TYR A 77 -5.96 18.90 8.69
CA TYR A 77 -5.50 17.57 8.32
C TYR A 77 -6.40 16.86 7.31
N ILE A 78 -7.53 17.44 6.95
CA ILE A 78 -8.49 16.84 6.03
C ILE A 78 -8.78 17.74 4.83
N ASP A 79 -9.17 17.11 3.73
CA ASP A 79 -9.90 17.72 2.63
C ASP A 79 -11.12 16.83 2.30
N PRO A 80 -12.33 17.22 2.72
CA PRO A 80 -13.53 16.42 2.51
C PRO A 80 -14.02 16.45 1.06
N GLY A 81 -13.44 17.29 0.18
CA GLY A 81 -13.81 17.39 -1.23
C GLY A 81 -13.69 16.05 -1.97
N VAL A 82 -12.81 15.16 -1.51
CA VAL A 82 -12.64 13.80 -2.06
C VAL A 82 -13.90 12.92 -1.98
N ARG A 83 -14.84 13.23 -1.07
CA ARG A 83 -16.11 12.49 -0.94
C ARG A 83 -16.94 12.47 -2.21
N LYS A 84 -16.79 13.46 -3.10
CA LYS A 84 -17.48 13.50 -4.40
C LYS A 84 -17.07 12.34 -5.33
N MET A 85 -15.94 11.69 -5.05
CA MET A 85 -15.44 10.54 -5.81
C MET A 85 -15.54 9.23 -5.03
N GLN A 86 -16.23 9.25 -3.88
CA GLN A 86 -16.46 8.09 -3.04
C GLN A 86 -17.78 7.42 -3.41
N GLN A 87 -17.77 6.09 -3.53
CA GLN A 87 -18.94 5.27 -3.85
C GLN A 87 -19.02 4.12 -2.84
N ASP A 88 -20.19 3.90 -2.23
CA ASP A 88 -20.46 2.68 -1.42
C ASP A 88 -21.10 1.64 -2.36
N LEU A 89 -20.33 0.61 -2.70
CA LEU A 89 -20.62 -0.36 -3.74
C LEU A 89 -20.81 -1.76 -3.15
N MET A 90 -21.39 -2.64 -3.95
CA MET A 90 -21.50 -4.06 -3.65
C MET A 90 -21.15 -4.86 -4.89
N LEU A 91 -20.04 -5.58 -4.83
CA LEU A 91 -19.62 -6.48 -5.90
C LEU A 91 -20.28 -7.85 -5.68
N LYS A 92 -20.99 -8.35 -6.70
CA LYS A 92 -21.49 -9.72 -6.75
C LYS A 92 -20.37 -10.65 -7.21
N THR A 93 -20.08 -11.70 -6.46
CA THR A 93 -19.06 -12.70 -6.82
C THR A 93 -19.58 -14.11 -6.51
N ASP A 94 -18.98 -15.13 -7.13
CA ASP A 94 -19.32 -16.53 -6.85
C ASP A 94 -19.02 -16.95 -5.41
N VAL A 95 -18.14 -16.23 -4.71
CA VAL A 95 -17.77 -16.45 -3.30
C VAL A 95 -18.55 -15.54 -2.33
N GLY A 96 -19.56 -14.82 -2.85
CA GLY A 96 -20.49 -13.99 -2.11
C GLY A 96 -20.35 -12.49 -2.38
N ASP A 97 -21.29 -11.71 -1.82
CA ASP A 97 -21.33 -10.26 -2.01
C ASP A 97 -20.23 -9.56 -1.19
N VAL A 98 -19.52 -8.64 -1.83
CA VAL A 98 -18.47 -7.82 -1.19
C VAL A 98 -18.88 -6.36 -1.19
N ARG A 99 -19.40 -5.90 -0.04
CA ARG A 99 -19.65 -4.46 0.18
C ARG A 99 -18.32 -3.76 0.39
N HIS A 100 -18.11 -2.66 -0.30
CA HIS A 100 -16.86 -1.92 -0.21
C HIS A 100 -17.08 -0.46 -0.59
N VAL A 101 -16.25 0.40 -0.03
CA VAL A 101 -16.18 1.78 -0.46
C VAL A 101 -15.03 1.92 -1.46
N ALA A 102 -15.32 2.53 -2.61
CA ALA A 102 -14.34 2.85 -3.65
C ALA A 102 -14.16 4.37 -3.75
N VAL A 103 -12.91 4.84 -3.83
CA VAL A 103 -12.58 6.26 -3.93
C VAL A 103 -11.50 6.46 -5.00
N GLY A 104 -11.80 7.25 -6.03
CA GLY A 104 -10.88 7.44 -7.16
C GLY A 104 -11.39 6.79 -8.45
N LYS A 105 -10.45 6.37 -9.31
CA LYS A 105 -10.77 5.77 -10.61
C LYS A 105 -11.11 4.30 -10.45
N THR A 106 -12.37 3.91 -10.68
CA THR A 106 -12.80 2.50 -10.64
C THR A 106 -12.42 1.71 -11.90
N GLN A 107 -11.93 2.38 -12.95
CA GLN A 107 -11.44 1.78 -14.19
C GLN A 107 -10.17 2.51 -14.64
N GLY A 108 -9.20 1.77 -15.18
CA GLY A 108 -7.93 2.32 -15.66
C GLY A 108 -7.10 3.04 -14.58
N ALA A 109 -7.19 2.60 -13.33
CA ALA A 109 -6.34 3.11 -12.26
C ALA A 109 -4.88 2.66 -12.44
N ALA A 110 -3.91 3.55 -12.21
CA ALA A 110 -2.50 3.17 -12.25
C ALA A 110 -2.05 2.46 -10.96
N ILE A 111 -2.71 2.78 -9.84
CA ILE A 111 -2.43 2.26 -8.50
C ILE A 111 -3.75 1.91 -7.83
N ILE A 112 -3.80 0.76 -7.18
CA ILE A 112 -4.91 0.36 -6.32
C ILE A 112 -4.37 0.13 -4.92
N VAL A 113 -4.96 0.77 -3.92
CA VAL A 113 -4.65 0.54 -2.51
C VAL A 113 -5.89 0.02 -1.80
N LEU A 114 -5.75 -1.11 -1.11
CA LEU A 114 -6.80 -1.67 -0.25
C LEU A 114 -6.41 -1.46 1.21
N TYR A 115 -7.37 -1.10 2.06
CA TYR A 115 -7.22 -1.17 3.51
C TYR A 115 -8.18 -2.21 4.10
N LEU A 116 -7.63 -3.28 4.66
CA LEU A 116 -8.35 -4.33 5.36
C LEU A 116 -8.37 -4.00 6.86
N HIS A 117 -9.58 -3.78 7.38
CA HIS A 117 -9.77 -3.38 8.76
C HIS A 117 -9.45 -4.50 9.77
N GLY A 118 -9.25 -4.12 11.03
CA GLY A 118 -9.06 -5.04 12.14
C GLY A 118 -10.37 -5.59 12.70
N GLN A 119 -10.27 -6.33 13.81
CA GLN A 119 -11.43 -6.80 14.57
C GLN A 119 -12.32 -5.62 15.01
N GLY A 120 -13.63 -5.77 14.86
CA GLY A 120 -14.59 -4.71 15.17
C GLY A 120 -14.64 -3.56 14.16
N GLY A 121 -13.81 -3.59 13.13
CA GLY A 121 -13.83 -2.66 12.00
C GLY A 121 -14.89 -3.00 10.95
N SER A 122 -14.98 -2.13 9.94
CA SER A 122 -15.79 -2.33 8.73
C SER A 122 -15.22 -1.49 7.59
N ARG A 123 -15.78 -1.60 6.38
CA ARG A 123 -15.52 -0.70 5.24
C ARG A 123 -15.62 0.78 5.57
N LYS A 124 -16.40 1.14 6.61
CA LYS A 124 -16.57 2.52 7.05
C LYS A 124 -15.37 3.06 7.82
N GLN A 125 -14.66 2.20 8.57
CA GLN A 125 -13.48 2.61 9.34
C GLN A 125 -12.40 3.16 8.40
N GLY A 126 -12.11 2.45 7.30
CA GLY A 126 -11.07 2.84 6.35
C GLY A 126 -11.38 4.11 5.55
N VAL A 127 -12.58 4.67 5.66
CA VAL A 127 -12.97 5.89 4.92
C VAL A 127 -13.44 7.01 5.83
N ASP A 128 -13.36 6.83 7.15
CA ASP A 128 -13.66 7.88 8.11
C ASP A 128 -12.61 9.00 7.97
N ASP A 129 -13.07 10.21 7.68
CA ASP A 129 -12.16 11.32 7.41
C ASP A 129 -11.47 11.87 8.65
N PHE A 130 -12.04 11.65 9.83
CA PHE A 130 -11.68 12.37 11.05
C PHE A 130 -10.83 11.54 12.01
N THR A 131 -11.08 10.24 12.05
CA THR A 131 -10.33 9.31 12.92
C THR A 131 -8.91 9.09 12.42
N PHE A 132 -8.06 8.50 13.27
CA PHE A 132 -6.65 8.22 12.97
C PHE A 132 -5.89 9.45 12.43
N GLY A 133 -6.17 10.63 13.01
CA GLY A 133 -5.54 11.89 12.61
C GLY A 133 -5.83 12.32 11.16
N GLY A 134 -6.90 11.81 10.53
CA GLY A 134 -7.21 12.09 9.13
C GLY A 134 -6.36 11.32 8.12
N ASN A 135 -5.65 10.26 8.54
CA ASN A 135 -4.76 9.53 7.65
C ASN A 135 -5.49 8.75 6.55
N PHE A 136 -6.74 8.32 6.79
CA PHE A 136 -7.59 7.79 5.73
C PHE A 136 -8.06 8.86 4.75
N ASN A 137 -8.37 10.07 5.22
CA ASN A 137 -8.66 11.19 4.32
C ASN A 137 -7.46 11.51 3.42
N ARG A 138 -6.24 11.50 3.97
CA ARG A 138 -5.01 11.66 3.18
C ARG A 138 -4.86 10.58 2.13
N LEU A 139 -5.03 9.30 2.48
CA LEU A 139 -4.95 8.20 1.50
C LEU A 139 -5.99 8.33 0.39
N LYS A 140 -7.24 8.68 0.74
CA LYS A 140 -8.31 8.95 -0.23
C LYS A 140 -7.89 10.02 -1.23
N ASN A 141 -7.40 11.16 -0.76
CA ASN A 141 -6.95 12.26 -1.62
C ASN A 141 -5.73 11.87 -2.46
N LEU A 142 -4.75 11.17 -1.89
CA LEU A 142 -3.60 10.67 -2.64
C LEU A 142 -4.04 9.79 -3.82
N MET A 143 -4.95 8.84 -3.62
CA MET A 143 -5.40 7.97 -4.72
C MET A 143 -6.24 8.75 -5.72
N ALA A 144 -7.18 9.55 -5.24
CA ALA A 144 -8.03 10.42 -6.04
C ALA A 144 -7.25 11.31 -7.02
N GLU A 145 -6.26 12.04 -6.53
CA GLU A 145 -5.53 13.05 -7.31
C GLU A 145 -4.45 12.45 -8.22
N ASN A 146 -4.02 11.23 -7.93
CA ASN A 146 -2.99 10.54 -8.71
C ASN A 146 -3.55 9.52 -9.71
N GLY A 147 -4.86 9.58 -9.99
CA GLY A 147 -5.50 8.62 -10.91
C GLY A 147 -5.44 7.17 -10.41
N GLY A 148 -5.37 6.99 -9.10
CA GLY A 148 -5.44 5.70 -8.42
C GLY A 148 -6.85 5.40 -7.91
N LEU A 149 -6.93 4.27 -7.22
CA LEU A 149 -8.12 3.75 -6.58
C LEU A 149 -7.80 3.36 -5.15
N TYR A 150 -8.60 3.85 -4.21
CA TYR A 150 -8.61 3.36 -2.84
C TYR A 150 -9.87 2.53 -2.58
N LEU A 151 -9.70 1.37 -1.95
CA LEU A 151 -10.77 0.47 -1.57
C LEU A 151 -10.73 0.19 -0.07
N SER A 152 -11.88 0.26 0.58
CA SER A 152 -12.08 -0.29 1.92
C SER A 152 -13.25 -1.29 1.87
N PRO A 153 -12.98 -2.61 1.93
CA PRO A 153 -14.02 -3.63 1.88
C PRO A 153 -14.49 -4.07 3.27
N ASP A 154 -15.71 -4.61 3.31
CA ASP A 154 -16.14 -5.55 4.33
C ASP A 154 -15.73 -6.97 3.92
N PHE A 155 -15.60 -7.85 4.90
CA PHE A 155 -15.43 -9.28 4.72
C PHE A 155 -16.07 -10.03 5.90
N PRO A 156 -16.53 -11.28 5.69
CA PRO A 156 -17.31 -12.02 6.69
C PRO A 156 -16.49 -12.51 7.87
N ASP A 157 -15.19 -12.74 7.67
CA ASP A 157 -14.27 -13.28 8.66
C ASP A 157 -12.81 -12.97 8.27
N PHE A 158 -11.87 -13.32 9.15
CA PHE A 158 -10.44 -13.26 8.89
C PHE A 158 -9.89 -14.59 8.33
N GLY A 159 -10.77 -15.52 7.96
CA GLY A 159 -10.47 -16.86 7.49
C GLY A 159 -10.36 -16.93 5.96
N ASP A 160 -10.47 -18.15 5.43
CA ASP A 160 -10.34 -18.41 3.99
C ASP A 160 -11.47 -17.79 3.17
N LYS A 161 -12.68 -17.69 3.75
CA LYS A 161 -13.83 -17.06 3.10
C LYS A 161 -13.62 -15.55 2.96
N GLY A 162 -13.18 -14.88 4.02
CA GLY A 162 -12.78 -13.47 3.93
C GLY A 162 -11.67 -13.24 2.92
N ALA A 163 -10.63 -14.08 2.93
CA ALA A 163 -9.53 -13.99 1.97
C ALA A 163 -9.99 -14.21 0.51
N ALA A 164 -10.90 -15.14 0.27
CA ALA A 164 -11.47 -15.39 -1.05
C ALA A 164 -12.30 -14.20 -1.56
N GLN A 165 -13.09 -13.56 -0.70
CA GLN A 165 -13.85 -12.37 -1.07
C GLN A 165 -12.96 -11.17 -1.39
N VAL A 166 -11.93 -10.93 -0.58
CA VAL A 166 -10.95 -9.87 -0.88
C VAL A 166 -10.17 -10.19 -2.16
N ALA A 167 -9.83 -11.44 -2.41
CA ALA A 167 -9.20 -11.87 -3.66
C ALA A 167 -10.09 -11.56 -4.88
N ALA A 168 -11.37 -11.94 -4.84
CA ALA A 168 -12.31 -11.66 -5.91
C ALA A 168 -12.49 -10.15 -6.17
N LEU A 169 -12.47 -9.33 -5.10
CA LEU A 169 -12.48 -7.87 -5.23
C LEU A 169 -11.22 -7.33 -5.91
N ILE A 170 -10.04 -7.84 -5.52
CA ILE A 170 -8.77 -7.47 -6.15
C ILE A 170 -8.77 -7.85 -7.63
N ASP A 171 -9.21 -9.05 -7.98
CA ASP A 171 -9.24 -9.52 -9.37
C ASP A 171 -10.19 -8.66 -10.22
N HIS A 172 -11.39 -8.35 -9.73
CA HIS A 172 -12.33 -7.45 -10.44
C HIS A 172 -11.71 -6.09 -10.79
N TYR A 173 -11.03 -5.45 -9.83
CA TYR A 173 -10.43 -4.14 -10.07
C TYR A 173 -9.11 -4.23 -10.87
N ALA A 174 -8.41 -5.36 -10.81
CA ALA A 174 -7.24 -5.61 -11.66
C ALA A 174 -7.64 -5.82 -13.13
N GLU A 175 -8.77 -6.48 -13.41
CA GLU A 175 -9.31 -6.66 -14.76
C GLU A 175 -9.75 -5.31 -15.38
N THR A 176 -10.41 -4.48 -14.58
CA THR A 176 -10.86 -3.15 -15.02
C THR A 176 -9.77 -2.08 -15.00
N SER A 177 -8.60 -2.39 -14.42
CA SER A 177 -7.41 -1.54 -14.42
C SER A 177 -6.14 -2.34 -14.79
N PRO A 178 -6.01 -2.79 -16.05
CA PRO A 178 -4.85 -3.57 -16.47
C PRO A 178 -3.53 -2.86 -16.19
N GLY A 179 -2.58 -3.56 -15.56
CA GLY A 179 -1.26 -3.02 -15.23
C GLY A 179 -1.19 -2.22 -13.93
N ALA A 180 -2.30 -2.05 -13.20
CA ALA A 180 -2.30 -1.37 -11.91
C ALA A 180 -1.36 -2.03 -10.90
N LYS A 181 -0.57 -1.23 -10.17
CA LYS A 181 0.18 -1.71 -8.99
C LYS A 181 -0.77 -1.79 -7.79
N ILE A 182 -0.88 -2.97 -7.18
CA ILE A 182 -1.88 -3.27 -6.15
C ILE A 182 -1.20 -3.40 -4.78
N PHE A 183 -1.58 -2.56 -3.82
CA PHE A 183 -1.05 -2.56 -2.46
C PHE A 183 -2.16 -2.91 -1.48
N VAL A 184 -1.86 -3.81 -0.52
CA VAL A 184 -2.82 -4.21 0.51
C VAL A 184 -2.27 -3.80 1.87
N ALA A 185 -2.94 -2.85 2.51
CA ALA A 185 -2.68 -2.44 3.88
C ALA A 185 -3.64 -3.15 4.82
N CYS A 186 -3.15 -3.58 5.97
CA CYS A 186 -3.88 -4.39 6.92
C CYS A 186 -3.66 -3.86 8.34
N GLY A 187 -4.75 -3.43 8.98
CA GLY A 187 -4.74 -3.03 10.38
C GLY A 187 -5.04 -4.20 11.30
N SER A 188 -4.28 -4.37 12.38
CA SER A 188 -4.57 -5.38 13.42
C SER A 188 -4.83 -6.79 12.84
N MET A 189 -5.92 -7.46 13.22
CA MET A 189 -6.31 -8.77 12.70
C MET A 189 -6.53 -8.83 11.18
N GLY A 190 -6.68 -7.70 10.49
CA GLY A 190 -6.67 -7.65 9.02
C GLY A 190 -5.39 -8.24 8.42
N GLY A 191 -4.29 -8.28 9.18
CA GLY A 191 -3.03 -8.93 8.77
C GLY A 191 -3.18 -10.40 8.42
N ILE A 192 -4.12 -11.11 9.04
CA ILE A 192 -4.40 -12.52 8.72
C ILE A 192 -4.79 -12.63 7.25
N LEU A 193 -5.59 -11.69 6.76
CA LEU A 193 -5.98 -11.63 5.35
C LEU A 193 -4.81 -11.24 4.46
N CYS A 194 -3.96 -10.27 4.85
CA CYS A 194 -2.74 -9.97 4.09
C CYS A 194 -1.85 -11.21 3.90
N TRP A 195 -1.64 -12.01 4.95
CA TRP A 195 -0.82 -13.22 4.86
C TRP A 195 -1.47 -14.32 4.04
N LYS A 196 -2.79 -14.52 4.18
CA LYS A 196 -3.53 -15.43 3.31
C LYS A 196 -3.45 -15.01 1.84
N LEU A 197 -3.64 -13.74 1.53
CA LEU A 197 -3.52 -13.22 0.15
C LEU A 197 -2.10 -13.38 -0.40
N ALA A 198 -1.08 -13.23 0.45
CA ALA A 198 0.32 -13.46 0.08
C ALA A 198 0.62 -14.91 -0.30
N ASP A 199 -0.02 -15.87 0.40
CA ASP A 199 0.13 -17.31 0.17
C ASP A 199 -0.69 -17.84 -1.02
N ARG A 200 -1.78 -17.18 -1.38
CA ARG A 200 -2.58 -17.57 -2.55
C ARG A 200 -1.79 -17.47 -3.86
N LYS A 201 -2.00 -18.44 -4.75
CA LYS A 201 -1.36 -18.46 -6.07
C LYS A 201 -1.86 -17.35 -7.01
N ASP A 202 -3.15 -17.02 -6.95
CA ASP A 202 -3.78 -16.00 -7.78
C ASP A 202 -3.38 -14.59 -7.33
N ILE A 203 -3.55 -14.27 -6.05
CA ILE A 203 -3.32 -12.93 -5.51
C ILE A 203 -1.86 -12.69 -5.12
N GLY A 204 -1.17 -13.68 -4.55
CA GLY A 204 0.25 -13.57 -4.23
C GLY A 204 1.12 -13.33 -5.46
N ALA A 205 0.62 -13.72 -6.66
CA ALA A 205 1.22 -13.41 -7.96
C ALA A 205 0.90 -12.01 -8.50
N ARG A 206 -0.06 -11.31 -7.91
CA ARG A 206 -0.60 -10.03 -8.41
C ARG A 206 -0.29 -8.83 -7.51
N VAL A 207 -0.27 -9.01 -6.18
CA VAL A 207 0.03 -7.93 -5.25
C VAL A 207 1.44 -7.37 -5.47
N SER A 208 1.56 -6.05 -5.30
CA SER A 208 2.76 -5.25 -5.51
C SER A 208 3.35 -4.72 -4.19
N GLY A 209 2.66 -4.87 -3.07
CA GLY A 209 3.19 -4.60 -1.74
C GLY A 209 2.18 -4.86 -0.62
N LEU A 210 2.68 -5.15 0.58
CA LEU A 210 1.89 -5.42 1.78
C LEU A 210 2.28 -4.46 2.91
N LEU A 211 1.30 -3.83 3.55
CA LEU A 211 1.52 -2.93 4.69
C LEU A 211 0.84 -3.50 5.93
N LEU A 212 1.59 -3.70 7.00
CA LEU A 212 1.13 -4.27 8.26
C LEU A 212 1.16 -3.15 9.30
N LEU A 213 -0.01 -2.71 9.73
CA LEU A 213 -0.19 -1.52 10.57
C LEU A 213 -0.70 -1.95 11.94
N GLY A 214 0.21 -2.09 12.91
CA GLY A 214 -0.12 -2.60 14.24
C GLY A 214 -0.72 -4.00 14.14
N SER A 215 -0.07 -4.89 13.39
CA SER A 215 -0.63 -6.15 12.91
C SER A 215 0.29 -7.32 13.24
N LEU A 216 -0.22 -8.53 13.09
CA LEU A 216 0.48 -9.77 13.43
C LEU A 216 1.53 -10.19 12.37
N TRP A 217 2.38 -11.13 12.77
CA TRP A 217 3.33 -11.85 11.92
C TRP A 217 2.79 -13.22 11.50
N ASP A 218 3.33 -13.78 10.43
CA ASP A 218 3.07 -15.15 10.00
C ASP A 218 4.29 -15.70 9.22
N GLU A 219 4.98 -16.69 9.78
CA GLU A 219 6.20 -17.25 9.17
C GLU A 219 5.93 -18.03 7.88
N SER A 220 4.67 -18.44 7.61
CA SER A 220 4.29 -19.04 6.33
C SER A 220 4.54 -18.09 5.16
N PHE A 221 4.59 -16.78 5.40
CA PHE A 221 4.98 -15.79 4.40
C PHE A 221 6.33 -16.14 3.76
N LEU A 222 7.31 -16.66 4.51
CA LEU A 222 8.67 -16.94 4.01
C LEU A 222 8.74 -18.01 2.90
N THR A 223 7.66 -18.76 2.68
CA THR A 223 7.54 -19.77 1.62
C THR A 223 6.46 -19.43 0.57
N SER A 224 5.71 -18.35 0.81
CA SER A 224 4.58 -17.89 -0.02
C SER A 224 4.98 -17.49 -1.45
N PRO A 225 4.03 -17.51 -2.41
CA PRO A 225 4.22 -16.91 -3.73
C PRO A 225 4.67 -15.44 -3.68
N ALA A 226 4.09 -14.63 -2.78
CA ALA A 226 4.46 -13.22 -2.66
C ALA A 226 5.93 -13.03 -2.19
N PHE A 227 6.41 -13.85 -1.25
CA PHE A 227 7.81 -13.80 -0.82
C PHE A 227 8.76 -14.23 -1.94
N LYS A 228 8.41 -15.28 -2.69
CA LYS A 228 9.19 -15.72 -3.87
C LYS A 228 9.29 -14.63 -4.92
N ARG A 229 8.21 -13.85 -5.11
CA ARG A 229 8.17 -12.66 -5.96
C ARG A 229 8.83 -11.43 -5.34
N ARG A 230 9.32 -11.51 -4.10
CA ARG A 230 9.95 -10.39 -3.37
C ARG A 230 9.01 -9.18 -3.24
N VAL A 231 7.72 -9.43 -3.03
CA VAL A 231 6.74 -8.36 -2.78
C VAL A 231 7.21 -7.52 -1.59
N PRO A 232 7.34 -6.18 -1.72
CA PRO A 232 7.79 -5.34 -0.63
C PRO A 232 6.82 -5.36 0.55
N VAL A 233 7.37 -5.40 1.77
CA VAL A 233 6.58 -5.43 3.01
C VAL A 233 6.95 -4.27 3.90
N PHE A 234 5.95 -3.48 4.30
CA PHE A 234 6.10 -2.42 5.29
C PHE A 234 5.47 -2.85 6.61
N PHE A 235 6.18 -2.63 7.70
CA PHE A 235 5.71 -2.81 9.06
C PHE A 235 5.68 -1.46 9.76
N GLY A 236 4.52 -1.06 10.25
CA GLY A 236 4.39 0.02 11.23
C GLY A 236 3.98 -0.59 12.57
N GLN A 237 4.71 -0.30 13.65
CA GLN A 237 4.46 -0.90 14.95
C GLN A 237 4.66 0.10 16.10
N GLY A 238 3.76 0.13 17.07
CA GLY A 238 3.94 0.90 18.30
C GLY A 238 4.78 0.12 19.32
N SER A 239 5.74 0.76 20.00
CA SER A 239 6.58 0.06 20.99
C SER A 239 5.84 -0.33 22.27
N ARG A 240 4.65 0.21 22.52
CA ARG A 240 3.74 -0.14 23.62
C ARG A 240 2.47 -0.85 23.14
N ASP A 241 2.50 -1.47 21.95
CA ASP A 241 1.40 -2.31 21.50
C ASP A 241 1.30 -3.58 22.38
N VAL A 242 0.23 -3.66 23.17
CA VAL A 242 -0.05 -4.80 24.06
C VAL A 242 -0.79 -5.95 23.37
N VAL A 243 -1.33 -5.72 22.17
CA VAL A 243 -2.06 -6.72 21.37
C VAL A 243 -1.08 -7.50 20.52
N PHE A 244 -0.25 -6.80 19.74
CA PHE A 244 0.84 -7.37 18.95
C PHE A 244 2.16 -6.75 19.39
N GLN A 245 2.81 -7.40 20.33
CA GLN A 245 4.06 -6.93 20.94
C GLN A 245 5.14 -6.67 19.89
N VAL A 246 5.81 -5.53 20.01
CA VAL A 246 6.80 -5.06 19.04
C VAL A 246 7.94 -6.05 18.86
N GLU A 247 8.37 -6.71 19.92
CA GLU A 247 9.47 -7.69 19.92
C GLU A 247 9.18 -8.87 18.99
N LYS A 248 7.91 -9.31 18.91
CA LYS A 248 7.50 -10.42 18.05
C LYS A 248 7.46 -9.99 16.58
N GLN A 249 6.98 -8.78 16.31
CA GLN A 249 6.98 -8.22 14.95
C GLN A 249 8.40 -7.93 14.46
N GLU A 250 9.28 -7.46 15.35
CA GLU A 250 10.71 -7.28 15.07
C GLU A 250 11.39 -8.62 14.79
N ALA A 251 11.14 -9.66 15.61
CA ALA A 251 11.67 -10.99 15.38
C ALA A 251 11.28 -11.54 13.99
N PHE A 252 10.04 -11.32 13.57
CA PHE A 252 9.59 -11.69 12.22
C PHE A 252 10.27 -10.86 11.12
N PHE A 253 10.41 -9.55 11.29
CA PHE A 253 11.19 -8.72 10.36
C PHE A 253 12.64 -9.23 10.23
N ARG A 254 13.26 -9.63 11.35
CA ARG A 254 14.61 -10.23 11.36
C ARG A 254 14.62 -11.57 10.64
N SER A 255 13.59 -12.41 10.76
CA SER A 255 13.54 -13.70 10.06
C SER A 255 13.43 -13.53 8.53
N ILE A 256 12.72 -12.50 8.05
CA ILE A 256 12.70 -12.12 6.63
C ILE A 256 14.11 -11.79 6.13
N LEU A 257 14.84 -10.92 6.86
CA LEU A 257 16.19 -10.52 6.46
C LEU A 257 17.22 -11.65 6.60
N ALA A 258 17.04 -12.54 7.58
CA ALA A 258 17.86 -13.74 7.72
C ALA A 258 17.67 -14.69 6.52
N LYS A 259 16.41 -14.84 6.06
CA LYS A 259 16.08 -15.66 4.88
C LYS A 259 16.58 -15.05 3.57
N SER A 260 16.50 -13.73 3.44
CA SER A 260 17.01 -12.99 2.28
C SER A 260 17.48 -11.58 2.70
N LYS A 261 18.80 -11.41 2.80
CA LYS A 261 19.43 -10.15 3.28
C LYS A 261 19.01 -8.90 2.51
N THR A 262 18.63 -9.05 1.25
CA THR A 262 18.23 -7.94 0.36
C THR A 262 16.72 -7.83 0.19
N TYR A 263 15.93 -8.62 0.94
CA TYR A 263 14.48 -8.60 0.82
C TYR A 263 13.94 -7.18 1.03
N PRO A 264 13.01 -6.68 0.20
CA PRO A 264 12.48 -5.33 0.32
C PRO A 264 11.49 -5.21 1.49
N ALA A 265 11.98 -5.33 2.72
CA ALA A 265 11.22 -5.10 3.94
C ALA A 265 11.62 -3.75 4.57
N ARG A 266 10.63 -3.02 5.11
CA ARG A 266 10.86 -1.80 5.90
C ARG A 266 10.06 -1.86 7.20
N PHE A 267 10.68 -1.53 8.31
CA PHE A 267 10.10 -1.47 9.64
C PHE A 267 10.18 -0.05 10.19
N VAL A 268 9.04 0.47 10.63
CA VAL A 268 8.92 1.77 11.30
C VAL A 268 8.31 1.53 12.67
N ARG A 269 9.12 1.74 13.70
CA ARG A 269 8.69 1.70 15.09
C ARG A 269 8.32 3.10 15.57
N PHE A 270 7.11 3.26 16.09
CA PHE A 270 6.67 4.47 16.77
C PHE A 270 6.94 4.31 18.26
N GLU A 271 8.00 4.97 18.76
CA GLU A 271 8.39 4.87 20.16
C GLU A 271 7.29 5.44 21.06
N THR A 272 6.95 4.74 22.14
CA THR A 272 5.78 4.98 23.02
C THR A 272 4.40 4.81 22.36
N GLY A 273 4.35 4.49 21.07
CA GLY A 273 3.10 4.27 20.33
C GLY A 273 2.35 3.01 20.77
N THR A 274 1.03 3.02 20.64
CA THR A 274 0.12 1.92 20.97
C THR A 274 -0.37 1.20 19.70
N HIS A 275 -1.30 0.27 19.86
CA HIS A 275 -1.82 -0.58 18.78
C HIS A 275 -2.33 0.18 17.55
N GLY A 276 -3.07 1.28 17.76
CA GLY A 276 -3.63 2.08 16.66
C GLY A 276 -2.65 3.09 16.03
N THR A 277 -1.49 3.31 16.66
CA THR A 277 -0.52 4.33 16.23
C THR A 277 -0.05 4.15 14.77
N PRO A 278 0.26 2.93 14.28
CA PRO A 278 0.71 2.76 12.90
C PRO A 278 -0.31 3.20 11.84
N ILE A 279 -1.61 2.97 12.06
CA ILE A 279 -2.67 3.40 11.14
C ILE A 279 -2.73 4.94 11.10
N ARG A 280 -2.62 5.58 12.27
CA ARG A 280 -2.61 7.04 12.42
C ARG A 280 -1.40 7.70 11.76
N MET A 281 -0.24 7.05 11.85
CA MET A 281 1.04 7.71 11.59
C MET A 281 1.71 7.29 10.29
N VAL A 282 1.30 6.20 9.63
CA VAL A 282 1.93 5.77 8.36
C VAL A 282 2.00 6.92 7.36
N ASP A 283 3.20 7.20 6.86
CA ASP A 283 3.38 8.11 5.73
C ASP A 283 3.00 7.38 4.44
N TRP A 284 1.73 7.51 4.04
CA TRP A 284 1.18 6.84 2.87
C TRP A 284 1.97 7.11 1.60
N ARG A 285 2.29 8.38 1.31
CA ARG A 285 3.00 8.73 0.08
C ARG A 285 4.41 8.17 0.07
N GLY A 286 5.20 8.43 1.12
CA GLY A 286 6.58 7.94 1.19
C GLY A 286 6.66 6.42 1.17
N THR A 287 5.73 5.74 1.84
CA THR A 287 5.65 4.27 1.87
C THR A 287 5.26 3.70 0.50
N LEU A 288 4.21 4.21 -0.13
CA LEU A 288 3.78 3.73 -1.45
C LEU A 288 4.82 4.03 -2.53
N ASN A 289 5.44 5.21 -2.52
CA ASN A 289 6.53 5.54 -3.45
C ASN A 289 7.73 4.62 -3.27
N TRP A 290 8.13 4.32 -2.02
CA TRP A 290 9.16 3.32 -1.76
C TRP A 290 8.77 1.95 -2.32
N MET A 291 7.54 1.48 -2.06
CA MET A 291 7.07 0.21 -2.60
C MET A 291 7.06 0.19 -4.13
N LEU A 292 6.67 1.29 -4.79
CA LEU A 292 6.69 1.39 -6.26
C LEU A 292 8.10 1.21 -6.84
N THR A 293 9.14 1.65 -6.13
CA THR A 293 10.54 1.39 -6.54
C THR A 293 11.02 -0.05 -6.30
N LYS A 294 10.27 -0.84 -5.52
CA LYS A 294 10.62 -2.21 -5.12
C LYS A 294 9.65 -3.27 -5.66
N ALA A 295 8.52 -2.84 -6.21
CA ALA A 295 7.48 -3.74 -6.69
C ALA A 295 8.06 -4.64 -7.80
N PRO A 296 7.78 -5.96 -7.75
CA PRO A 296 8.20 -6.89 -8.78
C PRO A 296 7.47 -6.70 -10.11
#